data_AF-A0A7S2IYR4-F1
#
_entry.id   AF-A0A7S2IYR4-F1
#
_cell.length_a   1.000
_cell.length_b   1.000
_cell.length_c   1.000
_cell.angle_alpha   90.00
_cell.angle_beta   90.00
_cell.angle_gamma   90.00
#
_symmetry.space_group_name_H-M   'P 1'
#
loop_
_entity.id
_entity.type
_entity.pdbx_description
1 polymer ?
#
loop_
_entity_poly.entity_id
_entity_poly.type
_entity_poly.pdbx_seq_one_letter_code
_entity_poly.pdbx_strand_id
1 'polypeptide(L)'
;ETQALARRIGNPKKAEELAKTYEQIDQWTVPKLQQQCKLINLPVDSARKEDLTTFLKVWLLWSALPVAELEKECKTYDVSTEDIQSADTEHEKRQLLLEILRVTQMRVPAFEACGLPVKSIGEVQQIVWTVAQCK
;
A
#
# COMPACT_ATOMS: atom_id res chain seq x y z
N GLU A 1 5.99 19.60 2.31
CA GLU A 1 5.96 18.13 2.10
C GLU A 1 6.95 17.61 1.06
N THR A 2 7.11 18.27 -0.10
CA THR A 2 7.95 17.80 -1.22
C THR A 2 9.41 17.49 -0.86
N GLN A 3 10.03 18.29 0.01
CA GLN A 3 11.42 18.08 0.42
C GLN A 3 11.62 16.82 1.29
N ALA A 4 10.60 16.44 2.08
CA ALA A 4 10.62 15.21 2.87
C ALA A 4 10.40 13.98 1.97
N LEU A 5 9.48 14.07 1.01
CA LEU A 5 9.25 13.03 0.00
C LEU A 5 10.48 12.80 -0.88
N ALA A 6 11.18 13.87 -1.29
CA ALA A 6 12.40 13.79 -2.09
C ALA A 6 13.52 13.03 -1.38
N ARG A 7 13.65 13.19 -0.06
CA ARG A 7 14.64 12.47 0.76
C ARG A 7 14.33 10.98 0.86
N ARG A 8 13.05 10.60 0.98
CA ARG A 8 12.63 9.19 1.10
C ARG A 8 12.64 8.46 -0.24
N ILE A 9 12.14 9.09 -1.29
CA ILE A 9 12.07 8.49 -2.64
C ILE A 9 13.45 8.43 -3.29
N GLY A 10 14.39 9.28 -2.89
CA GLY A 10 15.73 9.39 -3.48
C GLY A 10 15.72 10.01 -4.89
N ASN A 11 14.54 10.35 -5.41
CA ASN A 11 14.35 10.99 -6.71
C ASN A 11 13.48 12.25 -6.53
N PRO A 12 14.05 13.46 -6.68
CA PRO A 12 13.33 14.71 -6.43
C PRO A 12 12.23 14.97 -7.45
N LYS A 13 12.39 14.52 -8.72
CA LYS A 13 11.35 14.66 -9.74
C LYS A 13 10.13 13.81 -9.41
N LYS A 14 10.35 12.56 -9.04
CA LYS A 14 9.27 11.63 -8.66
C LYS A 14 8.55 12.10 -7.39
N ALA A 15 9.27 12.72 -6.46
CA ALA A 15 8.68 13.34 -5.27
C ALA A 15 7.83 14.58 -5.58
N GLU A 16 8.24 15.40 -6.56
CA GLU A 16 7.44 16.54 -7.02
C GLU A 16 6.16 16.08 -7.72
N GLU A 17 6.24 15.06 -8.59
CA GLU A 17 5.06 14.49 -9.25
C GLU A 17 4.08 13.88 -8.23
N LEU A 18 4.61 13.20 -7.20
CA LEU A 18 3.79 12.67 -6.11
C LEU A 18 3.09 13.80 -5.33
N ALA A 19 3.81 14.87 -4.99
CA ALA A 19 3.23 16.02 -4.29
C ALA A 19 2.10 16.68 -5.10
N LYS A 20 2.31 16.91 -6.40
CA LYS A 20 1.26 17.42 -7.31
C LYS A 20 0.05 16.49 -7.37
N THR A 21 0.30 15.17 -7.38
CA THR A 21 -0.76 14.18 -7.40
C THR A 21 -1.56 14.19 -6.10
N TYR A 22 -0.92 14.44 -4.94
CA TYR A 22 -1.62 14.56 -3.65
C TYR A 22 -2.58 15.74 -3.61
N GLU A 23 -2.17 16.88 -4.15
CA GLU A 23 -3.03 18.06 -4.30
C GLU A 23 -4.23 17.75 -5.19
N GLN A 24 -4.01 17.02 -6.28
CA GLN A 24 -5.09 16.59 -7.17
C GLN A 24 -6.06 15.61 -6.51
N ILE A 25 -5.57 14.63 -5.73
CA ILE A 25 -6.40 13.65 -5.03
C ILE A 25 -7.36 14.34 -4.05
N ASP A 26 -6.91 15.41 -3.40
CA ASP A 26 -7.75 16.19 -2.48
C ASP A 26 -8.99 16.80 -3.18
N GLN A 27 -8.77 17.21 -4.43
CA GLN A 27 -9.78 17.77 -5.32
C GLN A 27 -10.63 16.72 -6.02
N TRP A 28 -10.27 15.43 -5.97
CA TRP A 28 -11.05 14.38 -6.62
C TRP A 28 -12.38 14.13 -5.91
N THR A 29 -13.39 13.80 -6.71
CA THR A 29 -14.70 13.39 -6.20
C THR A 29 -14.65 11.95 -5.68
N VAL A 30 -15.52 11.62 -4.73
CA VAL A 30 -15.68 10.25 -4.20
C VAL A 30 -15.74 9.18 -5.29
N PRO A 31 -16.56 9.29 -6.35
CA PRO A 31 -16.59 8.29 -7.41
C PRO A 31 -15.24 8.11 -8.12
N LYS A 32 -14.48 9.20 -8.33
CA LYS A 32 -13.16 9.13 -8.94
C LYS A 32 -12.13 8.46 -8.01
N LEU A 33 -12.17 8.79 -6.71
CA LEU A 33 -11.35 8.14 -5.69
C LEU A 33 -11.66 6.63 -5.61
N GLN A 34 -12.94 6.26 -5.56
CA GLN A 34 -13.38 4.86 -5.57
C GLN A 34 -12.90 4.13 -6.83
N GLN A 35 -13.01 4.74 -8.01
CA GLN A 35 -12.53 4.14 -9.25
C GLN A 35 -11.02 3.86 -9.21
N GLN A 36 -10.22 4.81 -8.73
CA GLN A 36 -8.77 4.65 -8.63
C GLN A 36 -8.39 3.59 -7.60
N CYS A 37 -9.06 3.56 -6.45
CA CYS A 37 -8.88 2.50 -5.47
C CYS A 37 -9.29 1.11 -6.03
N LYS A 38 -10.36 1.01 -6.82
CA LYS A 38 -10.76 -0.25 -7.49
C LYS A 38 -9.66 -0.77 -8.42
N LEU A 39 -8.95 0.11 -9.14
CA LEU A 39 -7.81 -0.29 -9.97
C LEU A 39 -6.65 -0.89 -9.15
N ILE A 40 -6.57 -0.54 -7.87
CA ILE A 40 -5.56 -1.01 -6.91
C ILE A 40 -6.05 -2.26 -6.15
N ASN A 41 -7.24 -2.79 -6.49
CA ASN A 41 -7.92 -3.88 -5.78
C ASN A 41 -8.23 -3.55 -4.31
N LEU A 42 -8.55 -2.29 -4.02
CA LEU A 42 -9.04 -1.87 -2.71
C LEU A 42 -10.57 -2.01 -2.63
N PRO A 43 -11.11 -2.63 -1.56
CA PRO A 43 -12.55 -2.61 -1.31
C PRO A 43 -12.98 -1.20 -0.88
N VAL A 44 -13.83 -0.56 -1.68
CA VAL A 44 -14.15 0.89 -1.57
C VAL A 44 -15.63 1.17 -1.37
N ASP A 45 -16.46 0.12 -1.33
CA ASP A 45 -17.92 0.22 -1.41
C ASP A 45 -18.53 0.92 -0.19
N SER A 46 -17.83 0.94 0.95
CA SER A 46 -18.28 1.58 2.20
C SER A 46 -17.27 2.58 2.79
N ALA A 47 -16.17 2.88 2.10
CA ALA A 47 -15.12 3.75 2.62
C ALA A 47 -15.49 5.24 2.48
N ARG A 48 -15.18 6.05 3.50
CA ARG A 48 -15.42 7.50 3.44
C ARG A 48 -14.43 8.15 2.46
N LYS A 49 -14.77 9.34 1.97
CA LYS A 49 -13.89 10.14 1.11
C LYS A 49 -12.49 10.30 1.72
N GLU A 50 -12.44 10.66 3.00
CA GLU A 50 -11.20 10.90 3.74
C GLU A 50 -10.32 9.64 3.83
N ASP A 51 -10.95 8.49 4.07
CA ASP A 51 -10.28 7.19 4.08
C ASP A 51 -9.71 6.88 2.68
N LEU A 52 -10.52 7.01 1.62
CA LEU A 52 -10.11 6.78 0.24
C LEU A 52 -8.94 7.69 -0.20
N THR A 53 -9.02 8.97 0.15
CA THR A 53 -7.95 9.95 -0.12
C THR A 53 -6.67 9.57 0.62
N THR A 54 -6.77 9.18 1.90
CA THR A 54 -5.63 8.74 2.69
C THR A 54 -5.01 7.48 2.09
N PHE A 55 -5.83 6.49 1.74
CA PHE A 55 -5.36 5.25 1.12
C PHE A 55 -4.65 5.50 -0.20
N LEU A 56 -5.20 6.32 -1.10
CA LEU A 56 -4.55 6.63 -2.37
C LEU A 56 -3.21 7.36 -2.17
N LYS A 57 -3.15 8.32 -1.25
CA LYS A 57 -1.90 9.03 -0.96
C LYS A 57 -0.85 8.05 -0.42
N VAL A 58 -1.21 7.20 0.52
CA VAL A 58 -0.33 6.16 1.10
C VAL A 58 0.11 5.14 0.06
N TRP A 59 -0.80 4.63 -0.77
CA TRP A 59 -0.46 3.69 -1.85
C TRP A 59 0.54 4.30 -2.83
N LEU A 60 0.30 5.53 -3.29
CA LEU A 60 1.20 6.20 -4.21
C LEU A 60 2.55 6.52 -3.57
N LEU A 61 2.59 6.76 -2.25
CA LEU A 61 3.86 6.88 -1.54
C LEU A 61 4.64 5.58 -1.67
N TRP A 62 4.06 4.47 -1.24
CA TRP A 62 4.70 3.16 -1.27
C TRP A 62 5.09 2.78 -2.71
N SER A 63 4.22 3.02 -3.69
CA SER A 63 4.53 2.76 -5.11
C SER A 63 5.67 3.64 -5.64
N ALA A 64 5.95 4.78 -5.01
CA ALA A 64 7.09 5.63 -5.36
C ALA A 64 8.38 5.26 -4.61
N LEU A 65 8.29 4.68 -3.41
CA LEU A 65 9.43 4.34 -2.54
C LEU A 65 10.33 3.26 -3.15
N PRO A 66 11.65 3.29 -2.88
CA PRO A 66 12.55 2.17 -3.18
C PRO A 66 12.30 0.99 -2.24
N VAL A 67 12.77 -0.21 -2.63
CA VAL A 67 12.62 -1.45 -1.84
C VAL A 67 13.11 -1.28 -0.39
N ALA A 68 14.27 -0.64 -0.20
CA ALA A 68 14.82 -0.40 1.14
C ALA A 68 13.91 0.42 2.06
N GLU A 69 13.13 1.36 1.50
CA GLU A 69 12.15 2.13 2.28
C GLU A 69 10.85 1.35 2.48
N LEU A 70 10.44 0.55 1.49
CA LEU A 70 9.30 -0.37 1.64
C LEU A 70 9.54 -1.40 2.75
N GLU A 71 10.75 -1.93 2.87
CA GLU A 71 11.14 -2.83 3.96
C GLU A 71 11.05 -2.13 5.33
N LYS A 72 11.38 -0.84 5.41
CA LYS A 72 11.20 -0.06 6.64
C LYS A 72 9.73 0.15 6.98
N GLU A 73 8.89 0.40 5.98
CA GLU A 73 7.44 0.48 6.18
C GLU A 73 6.93 -0.87 6.71
N CYS A 74 7.29 -1.99 6.08
CA CYS A 74 6.92 -3.33 6.56
C CYS A 74 7.36 -3.56 8.02
N LYS A 75 8.61 -3.22 8.38
CA LYS A 75 9.10 -3.31 9.76
C LYS A 75 8.32 -2.41 10.73
N THR A 76 7.93 -1.22 10.30
CA THR A 76 7.11 -0.29 11.11
C THR A 76 5.73 -0.88 11.41
N TYR A 77 5.21 -1.71 10.50
CA TYR A 77 3.94 -2.41 10.65
C TYR A 77 4.09 -3.84 11.22
N ASP A 78 5.25 -4.18 11.78
CA ASP A 78 5.54 -5.50 12.37
C ASP A 78 5.36 -6.67 11.38
N VAL A 79 5.65 -6.41 10.11
CA VAL A 79 5.55 -7.39 9.02
C VAL A 79 6.93 -8.01 8.78
N SER A 80 7.06 -9.31 9.03
CA SER A 80 8.30 -10.07 8.76
C SER A 80 8.57 -10.22 7.26
N THR A 81 9.59 -9.52 6.75
CA THR A 81 10.00 -9.59 5.34
C THR A 81 11.02 -10.69 5.05
N GLU A 82 11.25 -11.60 5.99
CA GLU A 82 12.29 -12.65 5.89
C GLU A 82 12.03 -13.60 4.72
N ASP A 83 10.77 -13.97 4.48
CA ASP A 83 10.36 -14.82 3.35
C ASP A 83 10.36 -14.12 1.99
N ILE A 84 10.65 -12.81 1.94
CA ILE A 84 10.74 -12.03 0.70
C ILE A 84 12.19 -11.95 0.21
N GLN A 85 13.15 -12.46 1.01
CA GLN A 85 14.55 -12.56 0.61
C GLN A 85 14.78 -13.60 -0.50
N SER A 86 13.84 -14.53 -0.68
CA SER A 86 13.83 -15.54 -1.74
C SER A 86 13.26 -15.03 -3.08
N ALA A 87 12.91 -13.75 -3.20
CA ALA A 87 12.50 -13.17 -4.47
C ALA A 87 13.69 -13.12 -5.46
N ASP A 88 13.48 -13.66 -6.66
CA ASP A 88 14.51 -13.75 -7.71
C ASP A 88 14.96 -12.38 -8.23
N THR A 89 14.07 -11.38 -8.18
CA THR A 89 14.35 -10.03 -8.68
C THR A 89 13.93 -8.93 -7.70
N GLU A 90 14.61 -7.78 -7.77
CA GLU A 90 14.22 -6.58 -7.02
C GLU A 90 12.77 -6.14 -7.37
N HIS A 91 12.36 -6.37 -8.62
CA HIS A 91 11.01 -6.05 -9.06
C HIS A 91 9.96 -6.93 -8.36
N GLU A 92 10.18 -8.25 -8.28
CA GLU A 92 9.30 -9.16 -7.55
C GLU A 92 9.29 -8.85 -6.05
N LYS A 93 10.46 -8.61 -5.46
CA LYS A 93 10.57 -8.18 -4.05
C LYS A 93 9.74 -6.94 -3.78
N ARG A 94 9.81 -5.95 -4.66
CA ARG A 94 9.01 -4.72 -4.58
C ARG A 94 7.51 -5.01 -4.66
N GLN A 95 7.08 -5.83 -5.62
CA GLN A 95 5.66 -6.17 -5.79
C GLN A 95 5.11 -6.88 -4.54
N LEU A 96 5.84 -7.86 -4.01
CA LEU A 96 5.46 -8.56 -2.78
C LEU A 96 5.33 -7.60 -1.59
N LEU A 97 6.33 -6.74 -1.37
CA LEU A 97 6.28 -5.73 -0.29
C LEU A 97 5.05 -4.80 -0.42
N LEU A 98 4.73 -4.35 -1.63
CA LEU A 98 3.55 -3.52 -1.87
C LEU A 98 2.25 -4.27 -1.60
N GLU A 99 2.14 -5.52 -2.05
CA GLU A 99 0.95 -6.35 -1.82
C GLU A 99 0.73 -6.60 -0.33
N ILE A 100 1.79 -6.89 0.41
CA ILE A 100 1.72 -7.11 1.85
C ILE A 100 1.31 -5.83 2.58
N LEU A 101 1.91 -4.68 2.25
CA LEU A 101 1.52 -3.39 2.83
C LEU A 101 0.06 -3.05 2.50
N ARG A 102 -0.41 -3.37 1.28
CA ARG A 102 -1.83 -3.23 0.92
C ARG A 102 -2.71 -4.01 1.88
N VAL A 103 -2.43 -5.30 2.07
CA VAL A 103 -3.30 -6.21 2.82
C VAL A 103 -3.23 -5.96 4.32
N THR A 104 -2.03 -5.70 4.85
CA THR A 104 -1.80 -5.49 6.28
C THR A 104 -2.34 -4.16 6.77
N GLN A 105 -2.11 -3.10 6.00
CA GLN A 105 -2.35 -1.74 6.45
C GLN A 105 -3.57 -1.09 5.81
N MET A 106 -3.97 -1.50 4.60
CA MET A 106 -5.27 -1.09 4.04
C MET A 106 -6.35 -2.03 4.53
N ARG A 107 -6.52 -2.03 5.86
CA ARG A 107 -7.63 -2.68 6.57
C ARG A 107 -8.94 -2.02 6.15
N VAL A 108 -9.60 -2.62 5.19
CA VAL A 108 -11.02 -2.37 4.96
C VAL A 108 -11.81 -3.34 5.83
N PRO A 109 -12.89 -2.94 6.50
CA PRO A 109 -13.76 -3.85 7.26
C PRO A 109 -14.23 -5.08 6.44
N ALA A 110 -14.19 -5.02 5.10
CA ALA A 110 -14.39 -6.16 4.21
C ALA A 110 -13.42 -7.34 4.47
N PHE A 111 -12.14 -7.08 4.79
CA PHE A 111 -11.18 -8.13 5.13
C PHE A 111 -11.41 -8.72 6.52
N GLU A 112 -11.87 -7.90 7.47
CA GLU A 112 -12.29 -8.38 8.80
C GLU A 112 -13.59 -9.19 8.71
N ALA A 113 -14.50 -8.85 7.77
CA ALA A 113 -15.69 -9.62 7.46
C ALA A 113 -15.38 -10.99 6.83
N CYS A 114 -14.24 -11.14 6.15
CA CYS A 114 -13.71 -12.44 5.72
C CYS A 114 -13.10 -13.26 6.88
N GLY A 115 -13.14 -12.78 8.13
CA GLY A 115 -12.72 -13.53 9.30
C GLY A 115 -11.19 -13.65 9.45
N LEU A 116 -10.42 -12.79 8.79
CA LEU A 116 -8.97 -12.91 8.77
C LEU A 116 -8.33 -12.06 9.89
N PRO A 117 -7.67 -12.68 10.89
CA PRO A 117 -6.96 -11.97 11.93
C PRO A 117 -5.60 -11.50 11.38
N VAL A 118 -5.60 -10.50 10.50
CA VAL A 118 -4.39 -9.91 9.90
C VAL A 118 -3.39 -9.41 10.96
N LYS A 119 -3.86 -9.13 12.18
CA LYS A 119 -3.03 -8.74 13.35
C LYS A 119 -2.24 -9.90 13.99
N SER A 120 -2.51 -11.15 13.63
CA SER A 120 -1.90 -12.34 14.24
C SER A 120 -1.12 -13.19 13.25
N ILE A 121 -1.10 -12.81 11.97
CA ILE A 121 -0.34 -13.52 10.94
C ILE A 121 1.07 -12.94 10.95
N GLY A 122 1.94 -13.52 11.78
CA GLY A 122 3.35 -13.13 11.88
C GLY A 122 4.19 -13.48 10.65
N GLU A 123 3.61 -14.16 9.65
CA GLU A 123 4.32 -14.68 8.48
C GLU A 123 3.72 -14.15 7.17
N VAL A 124 4.56 -13.51 6.36
CA VAL A 124 4.16 -12.84 5.12
C VAL A 124 3.58 -13.78 4.07
N GLN A 125 4.10 -15.01 3.99
CA GLN A 125 3.64 -16.03 3.05
C GLN A 125 2.17 -16.42 3.31
N GLN A 126 1.76 -16.46 4.57
CA GLN A 126 0.37 -16.72 4.94
C GLN A 126 -0.54 -15.59 4.46
N ILE A 127 -0.12 -14.33 4.56
CA ILE A 127 -0.91 -13.17 4.10
C ILE A 127 -1.14 -13.22 2.58
N VAL A 128 -0.08 -13.46 1.80
CA VAL A 128 -0.15 -13.53 0.33
C VAL A 128 -0.97 -14.74 -0.14
N TRP A 129 -0.77 -15.91 0.48
CA TRP A 129 -1.52 -17.12 0.14
C TRP A 129 -3.01 -17.02 0.49
N THR A 130 -3.35 -16.43 1.64
CA THR A 130 -4.74 -16.25 2.05
C THR A 130 -5.49 -15.28 1.14
N VAL A 131 -4.83 -14.23 0.64
CA VAL A 131 -5.44 -13.27 -0.31
C VAL A 131 -5.71 -13.94 -1.66
N ALA A 132 -4.87 -14.86 -2.10
CA ALA A 132 -5.10 -15.64 -3.32
C ALA A 132 -6.32 -16.59 -3.21
N GLN A 133 -6.73 -16.94 -1.98
CA GLN A 133 -7.89 -17.79 -1.68
C GLN A 133 -9.20 -16.99 -1.47
N CYS A 134 -9.12 -15.70 -1.12
CA CYS A 134 -10.28 -14.81 -1.07
C CYS A 134 -10.62 -14.27 -2.47
N LYS A 135 -11.31 -15.07 -3.27
CA LYS A 135 -11.91 -14.67 -4.55
C LYS A 135 -13.37 -14.27 -4.39
#